data_AF-A0A8S0PSA3-F1
#
_entry.id   AF-A0A8S0PSA3-F1
#
_cell.length_a   1.000
_cell.length_b   1.000
_cell.length_c   1.000
_cell.angle_alpha   90.00
_cell.angle_beta   90.00
_cell.angle_gamma   90.00
#
_symmetry.space_group_name_H-M   'P 1'
#
loop_
_entity.id
_entity.type
_entity.pdbx_description
1 polymer ?
#
loop_
_entity_poly.entity_id
_entity_poly.type
_entity_poly.pdbx_seq_one_letter_code
_entity_poly.pdbx_strand_id
1 'polypeptide(L)'
;MQSTPNKGNGLDMDKYYWGQTLQEANVVVPVPPGTKSSFIVCEFKKNHLKVGLKGHPPVIDGELFQPIKVDDSFWTLEDKKSVSILLTKQNQMDWWKYLVKGEPEIDIRQVEPETSQLSDLDTETRSTVEKMMFDERQISMGLPTSHELLKQEIIKDIFG
;
A
#
# COMPACT_ATOMS: atom_id res chain seq x y z
N MET A 1 -9.73 -6.25 19.35
CA MET A 1 -9.58 -7.39 18.43
C MET A 1 -8.96 -6.86 17.16
N GLN A 2 -7.99 -7.57 16.58
CA GLN A 2 -7.34 -7.16 15.34
C GLN A 2 -8.11 -7.74 14.15
N SER A 3 -8.26 -6.95 13.09
CA SER A 3 -8.96 -7.33 11.86
C SER A 3 -7.96 -7.72 10.78
N THR A 4 -8.35 -8.65 9.91
CA THR A 4 -7.59 -8.97 8.70
C THR A 4 -7.55 -7.73 7.79
N PRO A 5 -6.36 -7.32 7.29
CA PRO A 5 -6.25 -6.18 6.38
C PRO A 5 -7.02 -6.39 5.07
N ASN A 6 -7.49 -5.30 4.46
CA ASN A 6 -7.99 -5.33 3.08
C ASN A 6 -6.81 -5.45 2.08
N LYS A 7 -7.12 -5.52 0.76
CA LYS A 7 -6.09 -5.61 -0.30
C LYS A 7 -5.10 -4.43 -0.33
N GLY A 8 -5.48 -3.31 0.29
CA GLY A 8 -4.62 -2.15 0.43
C GLY A 8 -3.86 -2.13 1.76
N ASN A 9 -3.79 -3.23 2.51
CA ASN A 9 -3.13 -3.29 3.83
C ASN A 9 -3.72 -2.33 4.89
N GLY A 10 -4.97 -1.90 4.73
CA GLY A 10 -5.72 -1.10 5.70
C GLY A 10 -7.05 -1.77 6.06
N LEU A 11 -8.12 -0.98 6.21
CA LEU A 11 -9.46 -1.48 6.52
C LEU A 11 -10.56 -0.84 5.69
N ASP A 12 -11.60 -1.62 5.46
CA ASP A 12 -12.89 -1.14 4.97
C ASP A 12 -13.75 -0.78 6.19
N MET A 13 -14.02 0.50 6.38
CA MET A 13 -14.86 1.02 7.46
C MET A 13 -16.28 1.29 6.96
N ASP A 14 -17.18 1.63 7.87
CA ASP A 14 -18.59 1.92 7.53
C ASP A 14 -18.74 3.15 6.60
N LYS A 15 -17.92 4.18 6.79
CA LYS A 15 -18.07 5.49 6.09
C LYS A 15 -16.96 5.83 5.10
N TYR A 16 -15.88 5.06 5.09
CA TYR A 16 -14.72 5.26 4.24
C TYR A 16 -13.91 3.98 4.24
N TYR A 17 -12.89 3.89 3.40
CA TYR A 17 -11.89 2.84 3.51
C TYR A 17 -10.51 3.47 3.41
N TRP A 18 -9.52 2.74 3.90
CA TRP A 18 -8.14 3.16 3.78
C TRP A 18 -7.25 1.96 3.47
N GLY A 19 -6.12 2.28 2.86
CA GLY A 19 -5.00 1.40 2.60
C GLY A 19 -3.70 2.12 2.87
N GLN A 20 -2.59 1.43 2.70
CA GLN A 20 -1.27 1.97 2.96
C GLN A 20 -0.18 1.15 2.27
N THR A 21 0.94 1.83 2.17
CA THR A 21 2.26 1.30 1.84
C THR A 21 3.17 1.63 3.03
N LEU A 22 4.47 1.33 2.96
CA LEU A 22 5.40 1.85 3.97
C LEU A 22 5.51 3.38 3.95
N GLN A 23 5.28 4.01 2.79
CA GLN A 23 5.54 5.43 2.56
C GLN A 23 4.30 6.30 2.79
N GLU A 24 3.11 5.77 2.53
CA GLU A 24 1.88 6.54 2.50
C GLU A 24 0.68 5.77 3.06
N ALA A 25 -0.34 6.51 3.48
CA ALA A 25 -1.68 5.99 3.74
C ALA A 25 -2.68 6.67 2.80
N ASN A 26 -3.47 5.86 2.10
CA ASN A 26 -4.47 6.30 1.14
C ASN A 26 -5.86 6.13 1.76
N VAL A 27 -6.66 7.18 1.78
CA VAL A 27 -8.01 7.19 2.38
C VAL A 27 -9.01 7.63 1.33
N VAL A 28 -10.12 6.90 1.21
CA VAL A 28 -11.19 7.24 0.27
C VAL A 28 -12.51 7.38 1.03
N VAL A 29 -13.08 8.59 0.96
CA VAL A 29 -14.34 8.96 1.61
C VAL A 29 -15.41 9.17 0.54
N PRO A 30 -16.41 8.28 0.41
CA PRO A 30 -17.56 8.51 -0.43
C PRO A 30 -18.33 9.78 -0.04
N VAL A 31 -18.79 10.53 -1.05
CA VAL A 31 -19.62 11.73 -0.89
C VAL A 31 -20.82 11.67 -1.83
N PRO A 32 -21.90 12.43 -1.57
CA PRO A 32 -23.06 12.47 -2.45
C PRO A 32 -22.67 12.82 -3.89
N PRO A 33 -23.21 12.13 -4.91
CA PRO A 33 -22.91 12.43 -6.31
C PRO A 33 -23.17 13.89 -6.69
N GLY A 34 -22.24 14.48 -7.44
CA GLY A 34 -22.33 15.89 -7.85
C GLY A 34 -21.80 16.88 -6.81
N THR A 35 -21.19 16.39 -5.72
CA THR A 35 -20.50 17.24 -4.74
C THR A 35 -19.48 18.15 -5.44
N LYS A 36 -19.40 19.41 -5.02
CA LYS A 36 -18.36 20.35 -5.48
C LYS A 36 -17.24 20.41 -4.45
N SER A 37 -16.01 20.60 -4.91
CA SER A 37 -14.83 20.72 -4.04
C SER A 37 -14.98 21.81 -2.98
N SER A 38 -15.68 22.91 -3.28
CA SER A 38 -15.94 24.01 -2.33
C SER A 38 -16.81 23.62 -1.12
N PHE A 39 -17.46 22.45 -1.15
CA PHE A 39 -18.20 21.90 -0.02
C PHE A 39 -17.40 20.90 0.80
N ILE A 40 -16.21 20.50 0.34
CA ILE A 40 -15.33 19.60 1.08
C ILE A 40 -14.53 20.42 2.10
N VAL A 41 -14.52 19.95 3.34
CA VAL A 41 -13.56 20.36 4.35
C VAL A 41 -12.58 19.21 4.48
N CYS A 42 -11.32 19.44 4.13
CA CYS A 42 -10.23 18.48 4.33
C CYS A 42 -9.03 19.23 4.91
N GLU A 43 -8.69 18.95 6.15
CA GLU A 43 -7.64 19.63 6.91
C GLU A 43 -6.60 18.61 7.37
N PHE A 44 -5.34 18.91 7.06
CA PHE A 44 -4.18 18.16 7.50
C PHE A 44 -3.50 18.89 8.65
N LYS A 45 -3.18 18.16 9.71
CA LYS A 45 -2.19 18.57 10.71
C LYS A 45 -1.22 17.42 10.92
N LYS A 46 -0.06 17.71 11.48
CA LYS A 46 1.03 16.75 11.68
C LYS A 46 0.57 15.38 12.19
N ASN A 47 -0.33 15.34 13.17
CA ASN A 47 -0.86 14.09 13.75
C ASN A 47 -2.39 14.00 13.67
N HIS A 48 -3.04 14.68 12.72
CA HIS A 48 -4.50 14.75 12.72
C HIS A 48 -5.06 14.93 11.32
N LEU A 49 -6.12 14.19 11.01
CA LEU A 49 -6.89 14.34 9.78
C LEU A 49 -8.31 14.75 10.13
N LYS A 50 -8.83 15.73 9.40
CA LYS A 50 -10.26 16.05 9.41
C LYS A 50 -10.78 16.09 7.98
N VAL A 51 -11.80 15.30 7.68
CA VAL A 51 -12.48 15.33 6.38
C VAL A 51 -14.00 15.19 6.53
N GLY A 52 -14.75 15.99 5.78
CA GLY A 52 -16.20 15.91 5.70
C GLY A 52 -16.82 16.98 4.81
N LEU A 53 -18.15 17.11 4.86
CA LEU A 53 -18.89 18.14 4.14
C LEU A 53 -19.10 19.38 5.03
N LYS A 54 -18.93 20.57 4.45
CA LYS A 54 -19.17 21.84 5.13
C LYS A 54 -20.60 21.89 5.68
N GLY A 55 -20.74 22.17 6.98
CA GLY A 55 -22.03 22.24 7.67
C GLY A 55 -22.58 20.90 8.16
N HIS A 56 -21.86 19.79 7.96
CA HIS A 56 -22.21 18.47 8.47
C HIS A 56 -21.15 17.96 9.46
N PRO A 57 -21.49 16.97 10.31
CA PRO A 57 -20.49 16.27 11.10
C PRO A 57 -19.38 15.70 10.18
N PRO A 58 -18.11 15.82 10.57
CA PRO A 58 -17.01 15.26 9.79
C PRO A 58 -17.12 13.74 9.71
N VAL A 59 -16.69 13.18 8.59
CA VAL A 59 -16.58 11.72 8.42
C VAL A 59 -15.40 11.20 9.23
N ILE A 60 -14.28 11.94 9.19
CA ILE A 60 -13.09 11.70 10.01
C ILE A 60 -12.73 13.00 10.71
N ASP A 61 -12.48 12.96 12.02
CA ASP A 61 -11.94 14.06 12.82
C ASP A 61 -11.19 13.42 14.01
N GLY A 62 -9.90 13.15 13.83
CA GLY A 62 -9.12 12.55 14.90
C GLY A 62 -7.62 12.43 14.69
N GLU A 63 -6.96 11.99 15.77
CA GLU A 63 -5.51 11.80 15.88
C GLU A 63 -5.04 10.60 15.03
N LEU A 64 -4.09 10.82 14.14
CA LEU A 64 -3.49 9.78 13.30
C LEU A 64 -2.59 8.84 14.11
N PHE A 65 -2.32 7.64 13.58
CA PHE A 65 -1.39 6.69 14.21
C PHE A 65 0.02 7.28 14.41
N GLN A 66 0.53 7.97 13.41
CA GLN A 66 1.85 8.59 13.44
C GLN A 66 1.86 9.92 12.64
N PRO A 67 2.92 10.73 12.81
CA PRO A 67 3.06 11.98 12.07
C PRO A 67 3.11 11.80 10.55
N ILE A 68 2.54 12.78 9.85
CA ILE A 68 2.60 12.92 8.39
C ILE A 68 3.42 14.14 7.99
N LYS A 69 3.94 14.11 6.75
CA LYS A 69 4.48 15.28 6.06
C LYS A 69 3.30 16.05 5.46
N VAL A 70 2.84 17.08 6.15
CA VAL A 70 1.63 17.84 5.76
C VAL A 70 1.77 18.45 4.36
N ASP A 71 2.94 19.00 4.04
CA ASP A 71 3.19 19.64 2.74
C ASP A 71 3.24 18.64 1.56
N ASP A 72 3.49 17.36 1.86
CA ASP A 72 3.52 16.26 0.89
C ASP A 72 2.21 15.45 0.91
N SER A 73 1.21 15.89 1.67
CA SER A 73 -0.11 15.24 1.76
C SER A 73 -1.14 16.07 1.01
N PHE A 74 -2.03 15.41 0.27
CA PHE A 74 -3.00 16.11 -0.55
C PHE A 74 -4.30 15.32 -0.65
N TRP A 75 -5.33 15.99 -1.17
CA TRP A 75 -6.61 15.36 -1.47
C TRP A 75 -7.13 15.81 -2.82
N THR A 76 -7.93 14.95 -3.44
CA THR A 76 -8.63 15.20 -4.70
C THR A 76 -10.10 14.82 -4.55
N LEU A 77 -10.96 15.42 -5.37
CA LEU A 77 -12.36 15.02 -5.51
C LEU A 77 -12.49 14.25 -6.83
N GLU A 78 -12.69 12.95 -6.74
CA GLU A 78 -12.81 12.05 -7.88
C GLU A 78 -14.27 11.89 -8.29
N ASP A 79 -14.55 12.04 -9.58
CA ASP A 79 -15.87 11.91 -10.22
C ASP A 79 -17.02 12.66 -9.53
N LYS A 80 -16.72 13.64 -8.66
CA LYS A 80 -17.69 14.31 -7.79
C LYS A 80 -18.46 13.33 -6.88
N LYS A 81 -17.86 12.20 -6.52
CA LYS A 81 -18.48 11.12 -5.73
C LYS A 81 -17.59 10.58 -4.61
N SER A 82 -16.29 10.84 -4.63
CA SER A 82 -15.35 10.40 -3.59
C SER A 82 -14.24 11.41 -3.37
N VAL A 83 -13.88 11.63 -2.11
CA VAL A 83 -12.68 12.37 -1.72
C VAL A 83 -11.56 11.35 -1.54
N SER A 84 -10.52 11.45 -2.36
CA SER A 84 -9.31 10.63 -2.28
C SER A 84 -8.23 11.43 -1.57
N ILE A 85 -7.62 10.86 -0.54
CA ILE A 85 -6.65 11.52 0.34
C ILE A 85 -5.38 10.68 0.37
N LEU A 86 -4.25 11.32 0.13
CA LEU A 86 -2.93 10.75 0.28
C LEU A 86 -2.23 11.40 1.46
N LEU A 87 -1.89 10.59 2.46
CA LEU A 87 -1.13 10.99 3.65
C LEU A 87 0.30 10.48 3.52
N THR A 88 1.25 11.38 3.28
CA THR A 88 2.68 11.00 3.23
C THR A 88 3.19 10.80 4.66
N LYS A 89 3.61 9.58 4.99
CA LYS A 89 4.10 9.27 6.34
C LYS A 89 5.43 9.97 6.60
N GLN A 90 5.61 10.47 7.82
CA GLN A 90 6.90 10.98 8.24
C GLN A 90 7.89 9.83 8.48
N ASN A 91 7.45 8.73 9.10
CA ASN A 91 8.21 7.49 9.18
C ASN A 91 7.83 6.56 8.03
N GLN A 92 8.77 6.31 7.12
CA GLN A 92 8.56 5.52 5.91
C GLN A 92 9.00 4.05 6.07
N MET A 93 9.13 3.58 7.32
CA MET A 93 9.51 2.19 7.64
C MET A 93 8.46 1.48 8.52
N ASP A 94 7.34 2.15 8.84
CA ASP A 94 6.32 1.63 9.75
C ASP A 94 4.95 1.41 9.07
N TRP A 95 4.39 0.23 9.34
CA TRP A 95 2.99 -0.08 9.06
C TRP A 95 2.08 0.51 10.14
N TRP A 96 1.05 1.22 9.72
CA TRP A 96 0.06 1.77 10.62
C TRP A 96 -0.93 0.69 11.01
N LYS A 97 -1.12 0.47 12.31
CA LYS A 97 -2.10 -0.52 12.77
C LYS A 97 -3.54 0.00 12.76
N TYR A 98 -3.74 1.32 12.66
CA TYR A 98 -5.04 1.99 12.49
C TYR A 98 -4.82 3.30 11.75
N LEU A 99 -5.87 3.90 11.19
CA LEU A 99 -5.78 5.25 10.60
C LEU A 99 -5.90 6.31 11.70
N VAL A 100 -7.02 6.30 12.43
CA VAL A 100 -7.31 7.22 13.53
C VAL A 100 -7.39 6.48 14.86
N LYS A 101 -6.86 7.10 15.91
CA LYS A 101 -6.83 6.55 17.26
C LYS A 101 -8.24 6.26 17.77
N GLY A 102 -8.42 5.04 18.28
CA GLY A 102 -9.70 4.55 18.80
C GLY A 102 -10.51 3.74 17.78
N GLU A 103 -10.09 3.69 16.52
CA GLU A 103 -10.67 2.82 15.50
C GLU A 103 -10.12 1.38 15.61
N PRO A 104 -10.76 0.41 14.94
CA PRO A 104 -10.26 -0.96 14.87
C PRO A 104 -8.82 -1.03 14.35
N GLU A 105 -8.05 -1.96 14.92
CA GLU A 105 -6.67 -2.20 14.49
C GLU A 105 -6.59 -3.34 13.47
N ILE A 106 -5.67 -3.26 12.51
CA ILE A 106 -5.30 -4.38 11.65
C ILE A 106 -4.29 -5.30 12.34
N ASP A 107 -4.29 -6.58 11.95
CA ASP A 107 -3.16 -7.47 12.23
C ASP A 107 -2.02 -7.17 11.25
N ILE A 108 -1.04 -6.36 11.69
CA ILE A 108 0.12 -5.97 10.88
C ILE A 108 0.98 -7.15 10.41
N ARG A 109 0.81 -8.35 10.97
CA ARG A 109 1.52 -9.56 10.54
C ARG A 109 0.96 -10.15 9.24
N GLN A 110 -0.25 -9.73 8.86
CA GLN A 110 -0.94 -10.16 7.64
C GLN A 110 -0.85 -9.12 6.52
N VAL A 111 -0.09 -8.03 6.74
CA VAL A 111 0.18 -7.03 5.71
C VAL A 111 1.16 -7.60 4.69
N GLU A 112 0.81 -7.45 3.42
CA GLU A 112 1.67 -7.86 2.30
C GLU A 112 2.49 -6.64 1.84
N PRO A 113 3.84 -6.69 1.87
CA PRO A 113 4.65 -5.63 1.29
C PRO A 113 4.29 -5.47 -0.19
N GLU A 114 4.45 -4.27 -0.72
CA GLU A 114 4.41 -4.09 -2.17
C GLU A 114 5.41 -5.05 -2.78
N THR A 115 4.92 -6.09 -3.43
CA THR A 115 5.76 -6.89 -4.31
C THR A 115 6.22 -5.92 -5.37
N SER A 116 7.51 -5.60 -5.42
CA SER A 116 8.11 -4.95 -6.58
C SER A 116 7.65 -5.79 -7.76
N GLN A 117 6.68 -5.30 -8.53
CA GLN A 117 6.22 -6.08 -9.65
C GLN A 117 7.44 -6.18 -10.54
N LEU A 118 7.81 -7.40 -10.92
CA LEU A 118 8.92 -7.63 -11.85
C LEU A 118 8.81 -6.76 -13.12
N SER A 119 7.60 -6.27 -13.43
CA SER A 119 7.30 -5.30 -14.48
C SER A 119 7.92 -3.91 -14.31
N ASP A 120 8.22 -3.50 -13.07
CA ASP A 120 8.76 -2.16 -12.77
C ASP A 120 10.30 -2.14 -12.78
N LEU A 121 10.90 -3.32 -12.89
CA LEU A 121 12.34 -3.50 -13.08
C LEU A 121 12.66 -3.42 -14.58
N ASP A 122 13.78 -2.80 -14.92
CA ASP A 122 14.31 -2.89 -16.29
C ASP A 122 14.56 -4.37 -16.67
N THR A 123 14.57 -4.66 -17.97
CA THR A 123 14.62 -6.03 -18.51
C THR A 123 15.81 -6.85 -17.97
N GLU A 124 16.95 -6.21 -17.68
CA GLU A 124 18.16 -6.87 -17.19
C GLU A 124 18.01 -7.25 -15.71
N THR A 125 17.54 -6.30 -14.89
CA THR A 125 17.28 -6.53 -13.47
C THR A 125 16.17 -7.57 -13.26
N ARG A 126 15.11 -7.52 -14.07
CA ARG A 126 14.01 -8.52 -14.05
C ARG A 126 14.50 -9.94 -14.29
N SER A 127 15.30 -10.14 -15.35
CA SER A 127 15.85 -11.46 -15.69
C SER A 127 16.72 -12.02 -14.55
N THR A 128 17.48 -11.14 -13.89
CA THR A 128 18.31 -11.51 -12.74
C THR A 128 17.47 -11.95 -11.54
N VAL A 129 16.40 -11.21 -11.22
CA VAL A 129 15.50 -11.55 -10.10
C VAL A 129 14.71 -12.82 -10.39
N GLU A 130 14.19 -13.00 -11.62
CA GLU A 130 13.50 -14.24 -12.03
C GLU A 130 14.43 -15.46 -11.91
N LYS A 131 15.71 -15.31 -12.29
CA LYS A 131 16.73 -16.34 -12.12
C LYS A 131 16.99 -16.65 -10.65
N MET A 132 17.12 -15.64 -9.79
CA MET A 132 17.33 -15.83 -8.35
C MET A 132 16.14 -16.56 -7.72
N MET A 133 14.91 -16.17 -8.04
CA MET A 133 13.70 -16.83 -7.53
C MET A 133 13.60 -18.29 -8.01
N PHE A 134 13.98 -18.57 -9.25
CA PHE A 134 14.06 -19.93 -9.76
C PHE A 134 15.10 -20.76 -9.01
N ASP A 135 16.32 -20.21 -8.84
CA ASP A 135 17.43 -20.89 -8.17
C ASP A 135 17.10 -21.19 -6.70
N GLU A 136 16.54 -20.24 -5.95
CA GLU A 136 16.09 -20.46 -4.57
C GLU A 136 15.08 -21.61 -4.48
N ARG A 137 14.12 -21.66 -5.41
CA ARG A 137 13.14 -22.74 -5.47
C ARG A 137 13.82 -24.09 -5.75
N GLN A 138 14.73 -24.18 -6.73
CA GLN A 138 15.46 -25.41 -7.03
C GLN A 138 16.27 -25.89 -5.83
N ILE A 139 17.01 -25.00 -5.17
CA ILE A 139 17.82 -25.30 -3.99
C ILE A 139 16.93 -25.87 -2.86
N SER A 140 15.78 -25.26 -2.59
CA SER A 140 14.86 -25.77 -1.56
C SER A 140 14.31 -27.18 -1.86
N MET A 141 14.23 -27.54 -3.14
CA MET A 141 13.79 -28.85 -3.61
C MET A 141 14.96 -29.85 -3.79
N GLY A 142 16.20 -29.44 -3.50
CA GLY A 142 17.39 -30.25 -3.75
C GLY A 142 17.67 -30.51 -5.24
N LEU A 143 17.17 -29.64 -6.11
CA LEU A 143 17.31 -29.73 -7.56
C LEU A 143 18.40 -28.77 -8.08
N PRO A 144 18.92 -28.99 -9.30
CA PRO A 144 19.99 -28.16 -9.88
C PRO A 144 19.53 -26.72 -10.16
N THR A 145 20.42 -25.76 -9.90
CA THR A 145 20.23 -24.34 -10.25
C THR A 145 20.26 -24.12 -11.76
N SER A 146 19.78 -22.96 -12.21
CA SER A 146 19.81 -22.53 -13.62
C SER A 146 21.21 -22.63 -14.25
N HIS A 147 22.27 -22.32 -13.50
CA HIS A 147 23.65 -22.44 -13.96
C HIS A 147 24.13 -23.88 -14.09
N GLU A 148 23.67 -24.78 -13.21
CA GLU A 148 24.00 -26.21 -13.27
C GLU A 148 23.27 -26.91 -14.43
N LEU A 149 22.01 -26.53 -14.68
CA LEU A 149 21.25 -27.01 -15.84
C LEU A 149 21.92 -26.60 -17.16
N LEU A 150 22.35 -25.34 -17.28
CA LEU A 150 23.07 -24.87 -18.47
C LEU A 150 24.37 -25.65 -18.68
N LYS A 151 25.12 -25.94 -17.60
CA LYS A 151 26.32 -26.78 -17.69
C LYS A 151 25.99 -28.20 -18.16
N GLN A 152 24.91 -28.80 -17.67
CA GLN A 152 24.48 -30.13 -18.07
C GLN A 152 24.06 -30.16 -19.55
N GLU A 153 23.37 -29.13 -20.04
CA GLU A 153 23.02 -28.98 -21.46
C GLU A 153 24.26 -28.86 -22.34
N ILE A 154 25.20 -27.97 -21.98
CA ILE A 154 26.45 -27.80 -22.75
C ILE A 154 27.25 -29.11 -22.81
N ILE A 155 27.35 -29.83 -21.69
CA ILE A 155 28.01 -31.14 -21.67
C ILE A 155 27.28 -32.13 -22.58
N LYS A 156 25.94 -32.15 -22.54
CA LYS A 156 25.14 -33.02 -23.39
C LYS A 156 25.30 -32.69 -24.89
N ASP A 157 25.37 -31.43 -25.26
CA ASP A 157 25.55 -31.00 -26.66
C ASP A 157 26.96 -31.29 -27.19
N ILE A 158 27.97 -31.29 -26.31
CA ILE A 158 29.37 -31.59 -26.71
C ILE A 158 29.62 -33.10 -26.83
N PHE A 159 28.94 -33.92 -26.02
CA PHE A 159 29.25 -35.35 -25.87
C PHE A 159 28.11 -36.30 -26.27
N GLY A 160 26.96 -35.77 -26.72
CA GLY A 160 25.82 -36.53 -27.23
C GLY A 160 25.79 -36.60 -28.75
#